data_AF-A0A7K9HBD0-F1
#
_entry.id   AF-A0A7K9HBD0-F1
#
_cell.length_a   1.000
_cell.length_b   1.000
_cell.length_c   1.000
_cell.angle_alpha   90.00
_cell.angle_beta   90.00
_cell.angle_gamma   90.00
#
_symmetry.space_group_name_H-M   'P 1'
#
loop_
_entity.id
_entity.type
_entity.pdbx_description
1 polymer ?
#
loop_
_entity_poly.entity_id
_entity_poly.type
_entity_poly.pdbx_seq_one_letter_code
_entity_poly.pdbx_strand_id
1 'polypeptide(L)'
;MPKRSCPFGEVAPLQLKTRVGLRELSRGVRGEEYRREVFERARRLLFRGARAYMEGAWPAGPAATCAVIYSPEPDGEARDGSAERRWRGQLLIGHDGKLLRRPA
;
A
#
# COMPACT_ATOMS: atom_id res chain seq x y z
N MET A 1 21.21 38.46 -41.59
CA MET A 1 21.64 37.05 -41.45
C MET A 1 20.56 36.13 -41.98
N PRO A 2 20.84 35.23 -42.94
CA PRO A 2 19.90 34.20 -43.33
C PRO A 2 19.65 33.27 -42.15
N LYS A 3 18.38 33.04 -41.80
CA LYS A 3 18.03 32.01 -40.81
C LYS A 3 18.34 30.65 -41.44
N ARG A 4 19.02 29.77 -40.69
CA ARG A 4 19.34 28.41 -41.14
C ARG A 4 18.03 27.66 -41.40
N SER A 5 18.01 26.81 -42.43
CA SER A 5 16.88 25.93 -42.71
C SER A 5 16.58 25.04 -41.49
N CYS A 6 15.29 24.85 -41.20
CA CYS A 6 14.85 23.97 -40.13
C CYS A 6 15.39 22.55 -40.37
N PRO A 7 16.14 21.93 -39.44
CA PRO A 7 16.72 20.61 -39.63
C PRO A 7 15.68 19.48 -39.70
N PHE A 8 14.41 19.78 -39.37
CA PHE A 8 13.33 18.80 -39.36
C PHE A 8 12.51 18.76 -40.66
N GLY A 9 12.78 19.64 -41.64
CA GLY A 9 12.09 19.67 -42.93
C GLY A 9 10.56 19.77 -42.84
N GLU A 10 9.87 19.66 -43.98
CA GLU A 10 8.39 19.52 -44.01
C GLU A 10 7.91 18.09 -43.68
N VAL A 11 8.86 17.16 -43.52
CA VAL A 11 8.60 15.73 -43.26
C VAL A 11 8.79 15.38 -41.79
N ALA A 12 8.95 16.38 -40.91
CA ALA A 12 8.95 16.16 -39.48
C ALA A 12 7.65 15.42 -39.12
N PRO A 13 7.70 14.20 -38.54
CA PRO A 13 6.49 13.56 -38.08
C PRO A 13 5.82 14.52 -37.12
N LEU A 14 4.53 14.81 -37.36
CA LEU A 14 3.73 15.59 -36.43
C LEU A 14 3.90 14.89 -35.08
N GLN A 15 4.60 15.53 -34.14
CA GLN A 15 4.78 14.97 -32.80
C GLN A 15 3.40 14.97 -32.14
N LEU A 16 2.66 13.89 -32.39
CA LEU A 16 1.35 13.64 -31.84
C LEU A 16 1.59 13.41 -30.35
N LYS A 17 1.35 14.45 -29.56
CA LYS A 17 1.38 14.34 -28.12
C LYS A 17 0.23 13.44 -27.71
N THR A 18 0.48 12.13 -27.63
CA THR A 18 -0.49 11.16 -27.16
C THR A 18 -0.77 11.49 -25.70
N ARG A 19 -1.98 11.95 -25.39
CA ARG A 19 -2.42 12.07 -23.99
C ARG A 19 -2.54 10.65 -23.43
N VAL A 20 -1.62 10.29 -22.55
CA VAL A 20 -1.72 9.10 -21.73
C VAL A 20 -2.50 9.49 -20.48
N GLY A 21 -3.69 8.93 -20.31
CA GLY A 21 -4.52 9.12 -19.13
C GLY A 21 -4.26 8.07 -18.06
N LEU A 22 -4.91 8.27 -16.90
CA LEU A 22 -4.80 7.34 -15.78
C LEU A 22 -5.24 5.92 -16.15
N ARG A 23 -6.18 5.76 -17.10
CA ARG A 23 -6.66 4.47 -17.56
C ARG A 23 -5.58 3.71 -18.33
N GLU A 24 -4.86 4.37 -19.23
CA GLU A 24 -3.73 3.79 -19.96
C GLU A 24 -2.58 3.46 -18.99
N LEU A 25 -2.31 4.34 -18.02
CA LEU A 25 -1.31 4.10 -16.96
C LEU A 25 -1.70 2.91 -16.07
N SER A 26 -2.95 2.84 -15.65
CA SER A 26 -3.46 1.80 -14.74
C SER A 26 -3.53 0.43 -15.39
N ARG A 27 -3.68 0.36 -16.71
CA ARG A 27 -3.72 -0.90 -17.44
C ARG A 27 -2.33 -1.42 -17.80
N GLY A 28 -1.31 -0.58 -17.90
CA GLY A 28 0.07 -0.97 -18.20
C GLY A 28 0.21 -1.85 -19.45
N VAL A 29 1.42 -2.34 -19.72
CA VAL A 29 1.66 -3.24 -20.87
C VAL A 29 1.16 -4.68 -20.61
N ARG A 30 0.94 -5.06 -19.34
CA ARG A 30 0.53 -6.42 -18.90
C ARG A 30 -0.44 -6.41 -17.71
N GLY A 31 -1.29 -5.39 -17.56
CA GLY A 31 -2.11 -5.21 -16.36
C GLY A 31 -3.01 -6.39 -16.01
N GLU A 32 -3.64 -7.04 -16.99
CA GLU A 32 -4.50 -8.21 -16.74
C GLU A 32 -3.73 -9.40 -16.16
N GLU A 33 -2.51 -9.64 -16.65
CA GLU A 33 -1.67 -10.72 -16.16
C GLU A 33 -1.23 -10.49 -14.72
N TYR A 34 -0.74 -9.28 -14.40
CA TYR A 34 -0.33 -8.94 -13.04
C TYR A 34 -1.52 -8.90 -12.07
N ARG A 35 -2.70 -8.43 -12.49
CA ARG A 35 -3.92 -8.49 -11.67
C ARG A 35 -4.28 -9.92 -11.32
N ARG A 36 -4.25 -10.82 -12.31
CA ARG A 36 -4.52 -12.25 -12.10
C ARG A 36 -3.49 -12.87 -11.16
N GLU A 37 -2.21 -12.55 -11.35
CA GLU A 37 -1.14 -13.05 -10.49
C GLU A 37 -1.30 -12.60 -9.03
N VAL A 38 -1.58 -11.31 -8.81
CA VAL A 38 -1.82 -10.76 -7.47
C VAL A 38 -3.02 -11.42 -6.82
N PHE A 39 -4.12 -11.57 -7.55
CA PHE A 39 -5.31 -12.24 -7.05
C PHE A 39 -5.02 -13.69 -6.63
N GLU A 40 -4.33 -14.46 -7.48
CA GLU A 40 -4.00 -15.86 -7.18
C GLU A 40 -3.03 -16.00 -6.00
N ARG A 41 -2.04 -15.09 -5.88
CA ARG A 41 -1.15 -15.04 -4.71
C ARG A 41 -1.91 -14.73 -3.43
N ALA A 42 -2.77 -13.71 -3.45
CA ALA A 42 -3.59 -13.32 -2.30
C ALA A 42 -4.55 -14.44 -1.89
N ARG A 43 -5.22 -15.05 -2.86
CA ARG A 43 -6.10 -16.21 -2.63
C ARG A 43 -5.34 -17.34 -1.94
N ARG A 44 -4.19 -17.76 -2.48
CA ARG A 44 -3.39 -18.84 -1.87
C ARG A 44 -2.96 -18.50 -0.44
N LEU A 45 -2.55 -17.26 -0.19
CA LEU A 45 -2.17 -16.80 1.15
C LEU A 45 -3.35 -16.90 2.13
N LEU A 46 -4.52 -16.40 1.75
CA LEU A 46 -5.73 -16.45 2.57
C LEU A 46 -6.17 -17.89 2.87
N PHE A 47 -6.17 -18.75 1.85
CA PHE A 47 -6.52 -20.17 2.04
C PHE A 47 -5.52 -20.90 2.94
N ARG A 48 -4.22 -20.62 2.81
CA ARG A 48 -3.21 -21.19 3.71
C ARG A 48 -3.40 -20.71 5.15
N GLY A 49 -3.69 -19.42 5.35
CA GLY A 49 -3.98 -18.86 6.66
C GLY A 49 -5.23 -19.47 7.29
N ALA A 50 -6.32 -19.57 6.53
CA ALA A 50 -7.56 -20.21 6.97
C ALA A 50 -7.33 -21.69 7.33
N ARG A 51 -6.56 -22.42 6.52
CA ARG A 51 -6.20 -23.81 6.78
C ARG A 51 -5.36 -23.95 8.06
N ALA A 52 -4.32 -23.13 8.23
CA ALA A 52 -3.49 -23.13 9.44
C ALA A 52 -4.30 -22.80 10.71
N TYR A 53 -5.30 -21.92 10.59
CA TYR A 53 -6.25 -21.64 11.67
C TYR A 53 -7.13 -22.86 11.99
N MET A 54 -7.72 -23.49 10.97
CA MET A 54 -8.58 -24.67 11.12
C MET A 54 -7.83 -25.89 11.66
N GLU A 55 -6.56 -26.07 11.27
CA GLU A 55 -5.70 -27.17 11.71
C GLU A 55 -5.11 -26.94 13.11
N GLY A 56 -5.43 -25.82 13.77
CA GLY A 56 -4.88 -25.49 15.10
C GLY A 56 -3.35 -25.28 15.08
N ALA A 57 -2.75 -25.17 13.90
CA ALA A 57 -1.32 -24.98 13.69
C ALA A 57 -0.88 -23.53 13.98
N TRP A 58 -1.84 -22.64 14.24
CA TRP A 58 -1.55 -21.31 14.77
C TRP A 58 -1.12 -21.45 16.24
N PRO A 59 0.13 -21.11 16.61
CA PRO A 59 0.55 -21.22 18.00
C PRO A 59 -0.35 -20.30 18.83
N ALA A 60 -1.15 -20.92 19.69
CA ALA A 60 -1.92 -20.22 20.70
C ALA A 60 -0.94 -19.57 21.69
N GLY A 61 -0.43 -18.39 21.33
CA GLY A 61 0.05 -17.45 22.32
C GLY A 61 -1.14 -16.97 23.14
N PRO A 62 -0.99 -16.79 24.46
CA PRO A 62 -2.09 -16.35 25.34
C PRO A 62 -2.42 -14.87 25.07
N ALA A 63 -3.11 -14.59 23.97
CA ALA A 63 -3.71 -13.28 23.61
C ALA A 63 -4.35 -13.27 22.20
N ALA A 64 -4.41 -14.39 21.46
CA ALA A 64 -5.03 -14.39 20.12
C ALA A 64 -6.56 -14.53 20.17
N THR A 65 -7.21 -13.76 21.04
CA THR A 65 -8.60 -13.37 20.79
C THR A 65 -8.50 -12.33 19.68
N CYS A 66 -8.72 -12.76 18.43
CA CYS A 66 -8.97 -11.84 17.33
C CYS A 66 -10.21 -11.03 17.72
N ALA A 67 -10.00 -9.91 18.41
CA ALA A 67 -11.01 -8.89 18.57
C ALA A 67 -11.33 -8.44 17.15
N VAL A 68 -12.46 -8.92 16.64
CA VAL A 68 -13.17 -8.29 15.54
C VAL A 68 -13.34 -6.85 16.01
N ILE A 69 -12.48 -5.96 15.52
CA ILE A 69 -12.62 -4.52 15.71
C ILE A 69 -13.86 -4.17 14.91
N TYR A 70 -15.03 -4.29 15.54
CA TYR A 70 -16.18 -3.52 15.14
C TYR A 70 -15.71 -2.07 15.20
N SER A 71 -15.60 -1.44 14.04
CA SER A 71 -15.45 0.01 13.94
C SER A 71 -16.62 0.62 14.70
N PRO A 72 -16.42 1.40 15.77
CA PRO A 72 -17.53 2.14 16.32
C PRO A 72 -17.83 3.28 15.34
N GLU A 73 -19.10 3.40 15.00
CA GLU A 73 -19.67 4.56 14.31
C GLU A 73 -19.24 5.87 15.01
N PRO A 74 -19.03 6.97 14.27
CA PRO A 74 -18.46 8.18 14.83
C PRO A 74 -19.57 9.04 15.43
N ASP A 75 -20.03 8.72 16.63
CA ASP A 75 -20.90 9.61 17.39
C ASP A 75 -20.29 9.98 18.74
N GLY A 76 -19.98 11.26 18.86
CA GLY A 76 -20.20 12.01 20.10
C GLY A 76 -19.22 11.78 21.24
N GLU A 77 -18.40 12.80 21.46
CA GLU A 77 -17.90 13.25 22.76
C GLU A 77 -16.69 12.50 23.36
N ALA A 78 -15.62 13.29 23.48
CA ALA A 78 -14.36 12.95 24.09
C ALA A 78 -14.53 12.43 25.52
N ARG A 79 -14.00 11.23 25.80
CA ARG A 79 -13.56 10.86 27.14
C ARG A 79 -12.15 10.32 27.10
N ASP A 80 -11.34 11.01 27.88
CA ASP A 80 -9.94 10.79 28.20
C ASP A 80 -9.70 9.36 28.71
N GLY A 81 -8.76 8.65 28.08
CA GLY A 81 -8.49 7.23 28.35
C GLY A 81 -7.50 6.57 27.38
N SER A 82 -6.84 7.34 26.52
CA SER A 82 -5.92 6.81 25.50
C SER A 82 -4.51 6.51 26.02
N ALA A 83 -4.29 6.55 27.33
CA ALA A 83 -2.98 6.31 27.95
C ALA A 83 -2.56 4.82 27.98
N GLU A 84 -3.48 3.88 27.76
CA GLU A 84 -3.21 2.44 28.03
C GLU A 84 -3.14 1.51 26.81
N ARG A 85 -3.17 2.01 25.58
CA ARG A 85 -2.62 1.25 24.45
C ARG A 85 -1.19 1.69 24.20
N ARG A 86 -0.32 1.42 25.18
CA ARG A 86 1.12 1.64 25.13
C ARG A 86 1.73 0.63 24.16
N TRP A 87 1.89 1.01 22.90
CA TRP A 87 2.56 0.23 21.87
C TRP A 87 4.01 -0.04 22.29
N ARG A 88 4.25 -1.14 23.02
CA ARG A 88 5.60 -1.54 23.42
C ARG A 88 6.39 -1.89 22.17
N GLY A 89 7.53 -1.22 21.96
CA GLY A 89 8.43 -1.48 20.84
C GLY A 89 8.33 -0.50 19.65
N GLN A 90 7.49 0.54 19.73
CA GLN A 90 7.47 1.58 18.70
C GLN A 90 8.79 2.36 18.68
N LEU A 91 9.36 2.53 17.48
CA LEU A 91 10.52 3.38 17.22
C LEU A 91 10.06 4.81 16.92
N LEU A 92 10.74 5.78 17.49
CA LEU A 92 10.53 7.21 17.27
C LEU A 92 11.63 7.74 16.36
N ILE A 93 11.30 8.67 15.46
CA ILE A 93 12.32 9.37 14.65
C ILE A 93 12.88 10.52 15.48
N GLY A 94 14.18 10.48 15.74
CA GLY A 94 14.92 11.54 16.43
C GLY A 94 15.06 12.80 15.56
N HIS A 95 15.40 13.91 16.19
CA HIS A 95 15.67 15.18 15.50
C HIS A 95 16.87 15.08 14.54
N ASP A 96 17.73 14.06 14.73
CA ASP A 96 18.85 13.69 13.87
C ASP A 96 18.45 12.68 12.77
N GLY A 97 17.16 12.34 12.65
CA GLY A 97 16.61 11.41 11.68
C GLY A 97 16.79 9.93 12.03
N LYS A 98 17.37 9.60 13.20
CA LYS A 98 17.62 8.20 13.59
C LYS A 98 16.45 7.60 14.34
N LEU A 99 16.28 6.28 14.22
CA LEU A 99 15.24 5.55 14.92
C LEU A 99 15.67 5.26 16.37
N LEU A 100 14.91 5.78 17.33
CA LEU A 100 15.12 5.63 18.76
C LEU A 100 14.05 4.69 19.35
N ARG A 101 14.46 3.75 20.20
CA ARG A 101 13.50 2.97 20.99
C ARG A 101 12.95 3.86 22.10
N ARG A 102 11.62 3.96 22.19
CA ARG A 102 10.97 4.62 23.31
C ARG A 102 11.27 3.83 24.60
N PRO A 103 11.84 4.44 25.66
CA PRO A 103 12.05 3.76 26.93
C PRO A 103 10.71 3.35 27.55
N ALA A 104 10.75 2.23 28.27
CA ALA A 104 9.57 1.47 28.70
C ALA A 104 8.59 2.26 29.56
#